data_AF-A0A940KZK5-F1
#
_entry.id   AF-A0A940KZK5-F1
#
_cell.length_a   1.000
_cell.length_b   1.000
_cell.length_c   1.000
_cell.angle_alpha   90.00
_cell.angle_beta   90.00
_cell.angle_gamma   90.00
#
_symmetry.space_group_name_H-M   'P 1'
#
loop_
_entity.id
_entity.type
_entity.pdbx_description
1 polymer ?
#
loop_
_entity_poly.entity_id
_entity_poly.type
_entity_poly.pdbx_seq_one_letter_code
_entity_poly.pdbx_strand_id
1 'polypeptide(L)'
;MTLATLVNIGSLISSVAVLISLVYLNRQIRQGALNQRSKMDRGRSQQVGEWLQYISQPEVAALVLRGHAGDPTLTMLECHRYLWTMYPLILHFEDSYYQHRDGMISEAQYASIIGHLRSRCPSPGFRALWQHVRARFPSDFAAFVDGILRETPVSVDADTEWTARWREDAAADANREKPRHPDDGGAAKAAMSQRSASTE
;
A
#
# COMPACT_ATOMS: atom_id res chain seq x y z
N MET A 1 53.63 -29.13 34.04
CA MET A 1 53.13 -28.04 33.19
C MET A 1 53.19 -26.75 33.98
N THR A 2 53.74 -25.67 33.43
CA THR A 2 53.91 -24.41 34.15
C THR A 2 52.60 -23.63 34.18
N LEU A 3 52.35 -22.88 35.26
CA LEU A 3 51.13 -22.09 35.47
C LEU A 3 50.83 -21.15 34.28
N ALA A 4 51.88 -20.66 33.62
CA ALA A 4 51.82 -19.84 32.42
C ALA A 4 51.14 -20.53 31.22
N THR A 5 51.36 -21.84 31.03
CA THR A 5 50.71 -22.60 29.95
C THR A 5 49.19 -22.72 30.19
N LEU A 6 48.79 -22.89 31.45
CA LEU A 6 47.38 -23.00 31.84
C LEU A 6 46.63 -21.66 31.65
N VAL A 7 47.28 -20.54 32.01
CA VAL A 7 46.76 -19.18 31.79
C VAL A 7 46.64 -18.84 30.30
N ASN A 8 47.64 -19.22 29.49
CA ASN A 8 47.60 -18.99 28.03
C ASN A 8 46.47 -19.79 27.35
N ILE A 9 46.23 -21.05 27.77
CA ILE A 9 45.12 -21.86 27.27
C ILE A 9 43.78 -21.24 27.67
N GLY A 10 43.63 -20.81 28.93
CA GLY A 10 42.41 -20.13 29.39
C GLY A 10 42.12 -18.83 28.62
N SER A 11 43.16 -18.04 28.33
CA SER A 11 43.05 -16.80 27.56
C SER A 11 42.65 -17.05 26.10
N LEU A 12 43.21 -18.09 25.47
CA LEU A 12 42.85 -18.49 24.12
C LEU A 12 41.38 -18.93 24.03
N ILE A 13 40.94 -19.77 24.96
CA ILE A 13 39.55 -20.25 25.03
C ILE A 13 38.58 -19.08 25.24
N SER A 14 38.94 -18.13 26.12
CA SER A 14 38.13 -16.95 26.41
C SER A 14 37.98 -16.04 25.19
N SER A 15 39.08 -15.82 24.46
CA SER A 15 39.08 -15.00 23.24
C SER A 15 38.23 -15.61 22.13
N VAL A 16 38.29 -16.94 21.97
CA VAL A 16 37.45 -17.68 21.02
C VAL A 16 35.98 -17.61 21.42
N ALA A 17 35.66 -17.75 22.71
CA ALA A 17 34.29 -17.62 23.19
C ALA A 17 33.70 -16.23 22.94
N VAL A 18 34.48 -15.16 23.12
CA VAL A 18 34.05 -13.78 22.81
C VAL A 18 33.80 -13.60 21.31
N LEU A 19 34.68 -14.12 20.44
CA LEU A 19 34.48 -14.07 18.98
C LEU A 19 33.20 -14.79 18.55
N ILE A 20 32.94 -15.99 19.08
CA ILE A 20 31.71 -16.74 18.81
C ILE A 20 30.48 -15.94 19.28
N SER A 21 30.58 -15.30 20.45
CA SER A 21 29.50 -14.48 21.01
C SER A 21 29.20 -13.26 20.14
N LEU A 22 30.23 -12.58 19.61
CA LEU A 22 30.07 -11.45 18.69
C LEU A 22 29.46 -11.87 17.34
N VAL A 23 29.87 -13.02 16.79
CA VAL A 23 29.29 -13.56 15.55
C VAL A 23 27.82 -13.93 15.75
N TYR A 24 27.50 -14.56 16.88
CA TYR A 24 26.13 -14.88 17.25
C TYR A 24 25.29 -13.62 17.45
N LEU A 25 25.81 -12.62 18.18
CA LEU A 25 25.13 -11.34 18.41
C LEU A 25 24.87 -10.59 17.09
N ASN A 26 25.85 -10.53 16.18
CA ASN A 26 25.67 -9.90 14.87
C ASN A 26 24.59 -10.63 14.04
N ARG A 27 24.57 -11.96 14.07
CA ARG A 27 23.51 -12.76 13.45
C ARG A 27 22.15 -12.52 14.12
N GLN A 28 22.11 -12.45 15.44
CA GLN A 28 20.90 -12.21 16.23
C GLN A 28 20.32 -10.82 15.96
N ILE A 29 21.15 -9.79 15.82
CA ILE A 29 20.72 -8.43 15.42
C ILE A 29 20.17 -8.44 14.00
N ARG A 30 20.82 -9.13 13.04
CA ARG A 30 20.33 -9.24 11.66
C ARG A 30 18.99 -9.98 11.58
N GLN A 31 18.85 -11.12 12.26
CA GLN A 31 17.60 -11.89 12.31
C GLN A 31 16.50 -11.12 13.07
N GLY A 32 16.87 -10.41 14.14
CA GLY A 32 15.99 -9.50 14.85
C GLY A 32 15.48 -8.38 13.95
N ALA A 33 16.36 -7.71 13.20
CA ALA A 33 15.99 -6.65 12.27
C ALA A 33 15.04 -7.13 11.16
N LEU A 34 15.28 -8.33 10.61
CA LEU A 34 14.39 -8.94 9.61
C LEU A 34 13.00 -9.29 10.17
N ASN A 35 12.96 -9.87 11.37
CA ASN A 35 11.70 -10.20 12.05
C ASN A 35 10.94 -8.94 12.50
N GLN A 36 11.65 -7.88 12.92
CA GLN A 36 11.05 -6.59 13.24
C GLN A 36 10.48 -5.93 11.99
N ARG A 37 11.19 -5.98 10.85
CA ARG A 37 10.67 -5.47 9.57
C ARG A 37 9.40 -6.18 9.13
N SER A 38 9.38 -7.52 9.22
CA SER A 38 8.17 -8.31 8.91
C SER A 38 7.00 -8.06 9.88
N LYS A 39 7.27 -7.69 11.15
CA LYS A 39 6.24 -7.28 12.11
C LYS A 39 5.71 -5.88 11.83
N MET A 40 6.58 -4.95 11.46
CA MET A 40 6.22 -3.59 11.03
C MET A 40 5.32 -3.62 9.80
N ASP A 41 5.70 -4.39 8.76
CA ASP A 41 4.91 -4.53 7.53
C ASP A 41 3.53 -5.13 7.81
N ARG A 42 3.44 -6.10 8.73
CA ARG A 42 2.17 -6.70 9.16
C ARG A 42 1.29 -5.72 9.93
N GLY A 43 1.86 -4.96 10.87
CA GLY A 43 1.12 -3.94 11.63
C GLY A 43 0.56 -2.84 10.73
N ARG A 44 1.33 -2.39 9.74
CA ARG A 44 0.89 -1.40 8.74
C ARG A 44 -0.25 -1.93 7.87
N SER A 45 -0.10 -3.15 7.36
CA SER A 45 -1.12 -3.79 6.51
C SER A 45 -2.43 -4.01 7.29
N GLN A 46 -2.33 -4.36 8.58
CA GLN A 46 -3.48 -4.50 9.46
C GLN A 46 -4.20 -3.17 9.68
N GLN A 47 -3.48 -2.09 10.02
CA GLN A 47 -4.10 -0.76 10.23
C GLN A 47 -4.80 -0.24 8.97
N VAL A 48 -4.15 -0.40 7.80
CA VAL A 48 -4.78 -0.05 6.52
C VAL A 48 -6.00 -0.94 6.26
N GLY A 49 -5.93 -2.24 6.55
CA GLY A 49 -7.06 -3.16 6.41
C GLY A 49 -8.25 -2.79 7.29
N GLU A 50 -8.01 -2.46 8.56
CA GLU A 50 -9.04 -2.01 9.50
C GLU A 50 -9.70 -0.71 9.04
N TRP A 51 -8.90 0.26 8.57
CA TRP A 51 -9.41 1.51 8.01
C TRP A 51 -10.23 1.27 6.74
N LEU A 52 -9.75 0.42 5.82
CA LEU A 52 -10.48 0.05 4.60
C LEU A 52 -11.80 -0.63 4.93
N GLN A 53 -11.82 -1.53 5.92
CA GLN A 53 -13.04 -2.16 6.38
C GLN A 53 -14.02 -1.14 6.97
N TYR A 54 -13.54 -0.17 7.74
CA TYR A 54 -14.38 0.90 8.29
C TYR A 54 -15.00 1.77 7.20
N ILE A 55 -14.22 2.26 6.23
CA ILE A 55 -14.75 3.12 5.16
C ILE A 55 -15.64 2.36 4.17
N SER A 56 -15.54 1.02 4.11
CA SER A 56 -16.40 0.20 3.26
C SER A 56 -17.83 0.07 3.78
N GLN A 57 -18.09 0.46 5.04
CA GLN A 57 -19.44 0.47 5.60
C GLN A 57 -20.32 1.44 4.81
N PRO A 58 -21.55 1.05 4.41
CA PRO A 58 -22.37 1.83 3.47
C PRO A 58 -22.57 3.30 3.88
N GLU A 59 -22.85 3.55 5.16
CA GLU A 59 -23.07 4.90 5.68
C GLU A 59 -21.79 5.76 5.66
N VAL A 60 -20.65 5.14 5.97
CA VAL A 60 -19.34 5.80 5.97
C VAL A 60 -18.90 6.07 4.53
N ALA A 61 -19.06 5.10 3.63
CA ALA A 61 -18.77 5.24 2.22
C ALA A 61 -19.58 6.39 1.60
N ALA A 62 -20.89 6.45 1.86
CA ALA A 62 -21.76 7.53 1.38
C ALA A 62 -21.30 8.90 1.89
N LEU A 63 -20.95 8.99 3.18
CA LEU A 63 -20.41 10.22 3.77
C LEU A 63 -19.08 10.62 3.13
N VAL A 64 -18.17 9.67 2.90
CA VAL A 64 -16.85 9.93 2.31
C VAL A 64 -16.96 10.40 0.87
N LEU A 65 -17.89 9.83 0.08
CA LEU A 65 -18.15 10.28 -1.29
C LEU A 65 -18.71 11.70 -1.31
N ARG A 66 -19.76 11.99 -0.51
CA ARG A 66 -20.31 13.35 -0.39
C ARG A 66 -19.27 14.36 0.12
N GLY A 67 -18.50 13.93 1.12
CA GLY A 67 -17.38 14.68 1.67
C GLY A 67 -16.36 15.02 0.59
N HIS A 68 -15.91 14.04 -0.19
CA HIS A 68 -14.96 14.26 -1.29
C HIS A 68 -15.52 15.15 -2.41
N ALA A 69 -16.79 15.00 -2.76
CA ALA A 69 -17.47 15.88 -3.72
C ALA A 69 -17.57 17.33 -3.22
N GLY A 70 -17.31 17.58 -1.94
CA GLY A 70 -17.43 18.91 -1.36
C GLY A 70 -18.90 19.35 -1.23
N ASP A 71 -19.79 18.40 -0.94
CA ASP A 71 -21.23 18.64 -0.82
C ASP A 71 -21.52 19.75 0.23
N PRO A 72 -22.06 20.91 -0.19
CA PRO A 72 -22.31 22.05 0.70
C PRO A 72 -23.48 21.81 1.67
N THR A 73 -24.24 20.73 1.49
CA THR A 73 -25.40 20.39 2.33
C THR A 73 -25.03 19.53 3.53
N LEU A 74 -23.77 19.14 3.68
CA LEU A 74 -23.29 18.38 4.83
C LEU A 74 -23.50 19.17 6.12
N THR A 75 -24.11 18.52 7.10
CA THR A 75 -24.27 19.07 8.45
C THR A 75 -22.93 19.21 9.15
N MET A 76 -22.88 20.02 10.20
CA MET A 76 -21.67 20.15 11.05
C MET A 76 -21.17 18.78 11.56
N LEU A 77 -22.10 17.90 11.96
CA LEU A 77 -21.77 16.56 12.43
C LEU A 77 -21.15 15.69 11.31
N GLU A 78 -21.72 15.74 10.11
CA GLU A 78 -21.20 15.01 8.95
C GLU A 78 -19.82 15.53 8.53
N CYS A 79 -19.60 16.84 8.51
CA CYS A 79 -18.29 17.44 8.25
C CYS A 79 -17.25 16.98 9.29
N HIS A 80 -17.61 16.95 10.57
CA HIS A 80 -16.74 16.47 11.64
C HIS A 80 -16.40 14.99 11.48
N ARG A 81 -17.41 14.16 11.17
CA ARG A 81 -17.22 12.72 10.91
C ARG A 81 -16.32 12.51 9.71
N TYR A 82 -16.58 13.17 8.58
CA TYR A 82 -15.74 13.09 7.38
C TYR A 82 -14.28 13.44 7.68
N LEU A 83 -14.04 14.53 8.42
CA LEU A 83 -12.70 14.93 8.83
C LEU A 83 -11.97 13.81 9.56
N TRP A 84 -12.59 13.22 10.59
CA TRP A 84 -11.95 12.18 11.40
C TRP A 84 -11.90 10.82 10.73
N THR A 85 -12.79 10.53 9.78
CA THR A 85 -12.69 9.34 8.93
C THR A 85 -11.47 9.42 7.99
N MET A 86 -11.16 10.62 7.48
CA MET A 86 -10.03 10.84 6.57
C MET A 86 -8.71 11.17 7.28
N TYR A 87 -8.74 11.62 8.54
CA TYR A 87 -7.53 12.01 9.27
C TYR A 87 -6.46 10.89 9.36
N PRO A 88 -6.80 9.62 9.64
CA PRO A 88 -5.81 8.52 9.65
C PRO A 88 -5.10 8.34 8.31
N LEU A 89 -5.77 8.63 7.20
CA LEU A 89 -5.17 8.54 5.86
C LEU A 89 -4.08 9.60 5.68
N ILE A 90 -4.25 10.80 6.23
CA ILE A 90 -3.24 11.87 6.14
C ILE A 90 -2.03 11.54 7.02
N LEU A 91 -2.27 11.02 8.23
CA LEU A 91 -1.19 10.50 9.08
C LEU A 91 -0.38 9.40 8.39
N HIS A 92 -1.06 8.52 7.64
CA HIS A 92 -0.40 7.48 6.85
C HIS A 92 0.51 8.07 5.76
N PHE A 93 0.09 9.16 5.12
CA PHE A 93 0.92 9.85 4.13
C PHE A 93 2.12 10.56 4.76
N GLU A 94 1.93 11.22 5.91
CA GLU A 94 3.01 11.84 6.68
C GLU A 94 4.07 10.81 7.10
N ASP A 95 3.62 9.71 7.70
CA ASP A 95 4.47 8.60 8.12
C ASP A 95 5.27 8.05 6.94
N SER A 96 4.62 7.84 5.80
CA SER A 96 5.28 7.34 4.59
C SER A 96 6.25 8.35 3.99
N TYR A 97 5.98 9.66 4.09
CA TYR A 97 6.89 10.73 3.68
C TYR A 97 8.19 10.71 4.47
N TYR A 98 8.10 10.61 5.81
CA TYR A 98 9.30 10.53 6.64
C TYR A 98 10.03 9.20 6.50
N GLN A 99 9.31 8.08 6.39
CA GLN A 99 9.95 6.79 6.16
C GLN A 99 10.72 6.71 4.85
N HIS A 100 10.23 7.36 3.79
CA HIS A 100 10.98 7.44 2.53
C HIS A 100 12.22 8.31 2.69
N ARG A 101 12.08 9.48 3.32
CA ARG A 101 13.21 10.38 3.60
C ARG A 101 14.32 9.69 4.41
N ASP A 102 13.94 8.84 5.35
CA ASP A 102 14.87 8.10 6.22
C ASP A 102 15.36 6.79 5.59
N GLY A 103 14.96 6.48 4.33
CA GLY A 103 15.40 5.31 3.58
C GLY A 103 14.80 3.98 4.05
N MET A 104 13.72 4.01 4.84
CA MET A 104 13.08 2.82 5.40
C MET A 104 12.18 2.07 4.39
N ILE A 105 11.55 2.82 3.48
CA ILE A 105 10.72 2.28 2.39
C ILE A 105 11.36 2.53 1.02
N SER A 106 11.12 1.61 0.08
CA SER A 106 11.63 1.74 -1.29
C SER A 106 10.89 2.83 -2.08
N GLU A 107 11.54 3.35 -3.12
CA GLU A 107 10.94 4.31 -4.05
C GLU A 107 9.61 3.80 -4.64
N ALA A 108 9.54 2.51 -5.02
CA ALA A 108 8.33 1.93 -5.58
C ALA A 108 7.16 1.92 -4.58
N GLN A 109 7.43 1.62 -3.31
CA GLN A 109 6.41 1.67 -2.25
C GLN A 109 5.96 3.10 -2.00
N TYR A 110 6.90 4.05 -1.93
CA TYR A 110 6.60 5.46 -1.74
C TYR A 110 5.77 6.02 -2.90
N ALA A 111 6.15 5.72 -4.15
CA ALA A 111 5.43 6.14 -5.35
C ALA A 111 3.97 5.64 -5.36
N SER A 112 3.73 4.41 -4.92
CA SER A 112 2.36 3.87 -4.79
C SER A 112 1.54 4.64 -3.75
N ILE A 113 2.13 4.98 -2.60
CA ILE A 113 1.44 5.67 -1.51
C ILE A 113 1.15 7.13 -1.89
N ILE A 114 2.13 7.83 -2.46
CA ILE A 114 1.94 9.20 -2.93
C ILE A 114 1.02 9.24 -4.16
N GLY A 115 1.01 8.20 -4.98
CA GLY A 115 0.00 8.03 -6.03
C GLY A 115 -1.43 8.09 -5.49
N HIS A 116 -1.68 7.46 -4.33
CA HIS A 116 -2.97 7.54 -3.66
C HIS A 116 -3.26 8.94 -3.10
N LEU A 117 -2.28 9.62 -2.51
CA LEU A 117 -2.46 11.03 -2.10
C LEU A 117 -2.83 11.91 -3.32
N ARG A 118 -2.07 11.79 -4.41
CA ARG A 118 -2.30 12.54 -5.65
C ARG A 118 -3.68 12.28 -6.23
N SER A 119 -4.19 11.05 -6.17
CA SER A 119 -5.53 10.75 -6.67
C SER A 119 -6.65 11.41 -5.85
N ARG A 120 -6.38 11.81 -4.59
CA ARG A 120 -7.33 12.54 -3.74
C ARG A 120 -7.23 14.05 -3.90
N CYS A 121 -6.08 14.58 -4.29
CA CYS A 121 -5.86 16.01 -4.46
C CYS A 121 -6.84 16.75 -5.39
N PRO A 122 -7.45 16.16 -6.43
CA PRO A 122 -8.48 16.82 -7.22
C PRO A 122 -9.78 17.10 -6.45
N SER A 123 -10.08 16.34 -5.39
CA SER A 123 -11.33 16.44 -4.65
C SER A 123 -11.45 17.79 -3.92
N PRO A 124 -12.53 18.56 -4.13
CA PRO A 124 -12.76 19.82 -3.42
C PRO A 124 -12.90 19.59 -1.91
N GLY A 125 -13.55 18.49 -1.52
CA GLY A 125 -13.67 18.05 -0.13
C GLY A 125 -12.35 17.80 0.57
N PHE A 126 -11.45 17.08 -0.10
CA PHE A 126 -10.12 16.79 0.43
C PHE A 126 -9.30 18.08 0.60
N ARG A 127 -9.38 19.01 -0.35
CA ARG A 127 -8.72 20.32 -0.24
C ARG A 127 -9.25 21.14 0.93
N ALA A 128 -10.57 21.20 1.09
CA ALA A 128 -11.21 21.88 2.20
C ALA A 128 -10.75 21.27 3.53
N LEU A 129 -10.79 19.94 3.64
CA LEU A 129 -10.31 19.21 4.82
C LEU A 129 -8.85 19.53 5.11
N TRP A 130 -7.98 19.48 4.10
CA TRP A 130 -6.55 19.76 4.25
C TRP A 130 -6.31 21.15 4.85
N GLN A 131 -7.04 22.19 4.39
CA GLN A 131 -6.91 23.54 4.97
C GLN A 131 -7.21 23.60 6.47
N HIS A 132 -8.11 22.75 6.98
CA HIS A 132 -8.46 22.71 8.40
C HIS A 132 -7.44 21.97 9.27
N VAL A 133 -6.67 21.07 8.68
CA VAL A 133 -5.76 20.18 9.43
C VAL A 133 -4.28 20.49 9.20
N ARG A 134 -3.92 21.16 8.10
CA ARG A 134 -2.52 21.37 7.69
C ARG A 134 -1.63 21.99 8.77
N ALA A 135 -2.18 22.86 9.61
CA ALA A 135 -1.44 23.52 10.68
C ALA A 135 -1.03 22.58 11.83
N ARG A 136 -1.58 21.36 11.88
CA ARG A 136 -1.24 20.31 12.86
C ARG A 136 -0.05 19.47 12.42
N PHE A 137 0.29 19.54 11.14
CA PHE A 137 1.39 18.78 10.55
C PHE A 137 2.67 19.62 10.53
N PRO A 138 3.85 18.97 10.54
CA PRO A 138 5.11 19.65 10.36
C PRO A 138 5.17 20.44 9.04
N SER A 139 5.90 21.54 9.04
CA SER A 139 5.90 22.50 7.94
C SER A 139 6.45 21.94 6.62
N ASP A 140 7.40 21.00 6.68
CA ASP A 140 7.98 20.36 5.50
C ASP A 140 6.98 19.41 4.81
N PHE A 141 6.29 18.57 5.57
CA PHE A 141 5.21 17.74 5.04
C PHE A 141 4.05 18.60 4.53
N ALA A 142 3.67 19.64 5.27
CA ALA A 142 2.60 20.53 4.83
C ALA A 142 2.93 21.23 3.50
N ALA A 143 4.17 21.71 3.34
CA ALA A 143 4.64 22.31 2.10
C ALA A 143 4.66 21.32 0.93
N PHE A 144 5.01 20.05 1.19
CA PHE A 144 4.96 18.98 0.20
C PHE A 144 3.54 18.75 -0.32
N VAL A 145 2.55 18.60 0.56
CA VAL A 145 1.14 18.43 0.17
C VAL A 145 0.62 19.68 -0.56
N ASP A 146 0.95 20.88 -0.06
CA ASP A 146 0.59 22.15 -0.71
C ASP A 146 1.22 22.29 -2.11
N GLY A 147 2.38 21.69 -2.35
CA GLY A 147 2.98 21.57 -3.69
C GLY A 147 2.12 20.74 -4.63
N ILE A 148 1.73 19.53 -4.20
CA ILE A 148 0.87 18.65 -4.99
C ILE A 148 -0.48 19.31 -5.30
N LEU A 149 -1.08 19.98 -4.32
CA LEU A 149 -2.37 20.66 -4.50
C LEU A 149 -2.32 21.81 -5.51
N ARG A 150 -1.17 22.50 -5.63
CA ARG A 150 -0.96 23.56 -6.62
C ARG A 150 -0.86 23.02 -8.05
N GLU A 151 -0.23 21.85 -8.22
CA GLU A 151 -0.03 21.21 -9.52
C GLU A 151 -1.27 20.47 -10.02
N THR A 152 -2.16 20.10 -9.10
CA THR A 152 -3.35 19.30 -9.41
C THR A 152 -4.55 20.22 -9.65
N PRO A 153 -5.27 20.12 -10.78
CA PRO A 153 -6.54 20.82 -10.95
C PRO A 153 -7.62 20.25 -10.03
N VAL A 154 -8.60 21.07 -9.64
CA VAL A 154 -9.80 20.58 -8.96
C VAL A 154 -10.67 19.83 -9.98
N SER A 155 -11.19 18.67 -9.60
CA SER A 155 -12.20 17.95 -10.39
C SER A 155 -13.41 17.66 -9.50
N VAL A 156 -14.54 18.24 -9.87
CA VAL A 156 -15.82 18.10 -9.14
C VAL A 156 -16.56 16.83 -9.57
N ASP A 157 -16.32 16.35 -10.80
CA ASP A 157 -17.00 15.19 -11.38
C ASP A 157 -16.18 13.90 -11.33
N ALA A 158 -15.06 13.89 -10.62
CA ALA A 158 -14.10 12.78 -10.60
C ALA A 158 -14.75 11.41 -10.28
N ASP A 159 -15.69 11.37 -9.33
CA ASP A 159 -16.36 10.14 -8.91
C ASP A 159 -17.39 9.65 -9.94
N THR A 160 -18.11 10.58 -10.58
CA THR A 160 -19.04 10.28 -11.68
C THR A 160 -18.29 9.75 -12.88
N GLU A 161 -17.19 10.42 -13.28
CA GLU A 161 -16.32 9.96 -14.35
C GLU A 161 -15.68 8.60 -14.04
N TRP A 162 -15.24 8.39 -12.79
CA TRP A 162 -14.67 7.11 -12.38
C TRP A 162 -15.69 5.97 -12.48
N THR A 163 -16.93 6.21 -12.05
CA THR A 163 -18.01 5.22 -12.14
C THR A 163 -18.37 4.91 -13.60
N ALA A 164 -18.38 5.92 -14.47
CA ALA A 164 -18.59 5.73 -15.90
C ALA A 164 -17.47 4.88 -16.54
N ARG A 165 -16.21 5.26 -16.31
CA ARG A 165 -15.02 4.51 -16.77
C ARG A 165 -15.03 3.06 -16.27
N TRP A 166 -15.32 2.85 -14.99
CA TRP A 166 -15.42 1.51 -14.42
C TRP A 166 -16.45 0.64 -15.15
N ARG A 167 -17.62 1.21 -15.50
CA ARG A 167 -18.67 0.48 -16.24
C ARG A 167 -18.23 0.16 -17.66
N GLU A 168 -17.57 1.11 -18.33
CA GLU A 168 -17.03 0.92 -19.68
C GLU A 168 -15.96 -0.18 -19.70
N ASP A 169 -14.98 -0.12 -18.78
CA ASP A 169 -13.92 -1.12 -18.65
C ASP A 169 -14.49 -2.50 -18.34
N ALA A 170 -15.43 -2.59 -17.41
CA ALA A 170 -16.10 -3.86 -17.07
C ALA A 170 -16.87 -4.44 -18.27
N ALA A 171 -17.55 -3.59 -19.05
CA ALA A 171 -18.25 -4.02 -20.25
C ALA A 171 -17.28 -4.43 -21.38
N ALA A 172 -16.16 -3.72 -21.53
CA ALA A 172 -15.12 -4.04 -22.51
C ALA A 172 -14.47 -5.39 -22.21
N ASP A 173 -14.16 -5.67 -20.94
CA ASP A 173 -13.61 -6.97 -20.53
C ASP A 173 -14.63 -8.11 -20.65
N ALA A 174 -15.91 -7.86 -20.38
CA ALA A 174 -16.97 -8.85 -20.57
C ALA A 174 -17.14 -9.25 -22.05
N ASN A 175 -16.87 -8.31 -22.97
CA ASN A 175 -16.95 -8.52 -24.42
C ASN A 175 -15.63 -8.97 -25.06
N ARG A 176 -14.55 -9.09 -24.27
CA ARG A 176 -13.26 -9.57 -24.75
C ARG A 176 -13.38 -11.08 -24.97
N GLU A 177 -13.33 -11.52 -26.23
CA GLU A 177 -13.25 -12.95 -26.52
C GLU A 177 -12.10 -13.57 -25.71
N LYS A 178 -12.42 -14.59 -24.91
CA LYS A 178 -11.39 -15.40 -24.24
C LYS A 178 -10.43 -15.89 -25.32
N PRO A 179 -9.10 -15.79 -25.12
CA PRO A 179 -8.16 -16.35 -26.05
C PRO A 179 -8.50 -17.84 -26.21
N ARG A 180 -8.84 -18.25 -27.44
CA ARG A 180 -9.04 -19.67 -27.78
C ARG A 180 -7.77 -20.40 -27.35
N HIS A 181 -7.89 -21.22 -26.32
CA HIS A 181 -6.81 -22.08 -25.89
C HIS A 181 -6.52 -23.06 -27.04
N PRO A 182 -5.26 -23.26 -27.46
CA PRO A 182 -4.93 -24.10 -28.61
C PRO A 182 -5.22 -25.60 -28.41
N ASP A 183 -5.82 -26.00 -27.28
CA ASP A 183 -6.16 -27.39 -26.93
C ASP A 183 -7.67 -27.68 -26.90
N ASP A 184 -8.55 -26.75 -27.30
CA ASP A 184 -9.98 -27.05 -27.42
C ASP A 184 -10.27 -27.92 -28.67
N GLY A 185 -9.94 -29.21 -28.56
CA GLY A 185 -10.72 -30.35 -29.05
C GLY A 185 -10.99 -30.49 -30.56
N GLY A 186 -10.50 -29.61 -31.42
CA GLY A 186 -10.75 -29.64 -32.87
C GLY A 186 -9.93 -30.69 -33.62
N ALA A 187 -8.68 -30.92 -33.22
CA ALA A 187 -7.76 -31.81 -33.94
C ALA A 187 -8.03 -33.30 -33.68
N ALA A 188 -8.50 -33.67 -32.48
CA ALA A 188 -8.78 -35.07 -32.14
C ALA A 188 -10.04 -35.60 -32.85
N LYS A 189 -11.03 -34.75 -33.15
CA LYS A 189 -12.25 -35.15 -33.85
C LYS A 189 -12.03 -35.33 -35.37
N ALA A 190 -11.09 -34.59 -35.96
CA ALA A 190 -10.72 -34.75 -37.38
C ALA A 190 -9.92 -36.04 -37.63
N ALA A 191 -9.01 -36.41 -36.71
CA ALA A 191 -8.20 -37.62 -36.86
C ALA A 191 -9.00 -38.93 -36.69
N MET A 192 -10.05 -38.93 -35.85
CA MET A 192 -10.89 -40.12 -35.65
C MET A 192 -11.90 -40.35 -36.79
N SER A 193 -12.28 -39.32 -37.54
CA SER A 193 -13.17 -39.45 -38.71
C SER A 193 -12.45 -39.95 -39.96
N GLN A 194 -11.14 -39.75 -40.08
CA GLN A 194 -10.35 -40.24 -41.22
C GLN A 194 -9.94 -41.71 -41.09
N ARG A 195 -9.79 -42.22 -39.86
CA ARG A 195 -9.38 -43.62 -39.63
C ARG A 195 -10.48 -44.65 -39.89
N SER A 196 -11.74 -44.23 -39.85
CA SER A 196 -12.90 -45.09 -40.15
C SER A 196 -13.21 -45.22 -41.65
N ALA A 197 -12.54 -44.46 -42.51
CA ALA A 197 -12.77 -44.45 -43.96
C ALA A 197 -11.71 -45.21 -44.78
N SER A 198 -10.73 -45.85 -44.12
CA SER A 198 -9.67 -46.65 -44.77
C SER A 198 -9.72 -48.13 -44.40
N THR A 199 -10.87 -48.61 -43.92
CA THR A 199 -11.11 -50.04 -43.63
C THR A 199 -12.37 -50.54 -44.33
N GLU A 200 -12.52 -50.17 -45.60
CA GLU A 200 -13.35 -50.88 -46.60
C GLU A 200 -12.49 -51.19 -47.83
#